data_AF-A0A9D5S416-F1
#
_entry.id   AF-A0A9D5S416-F1
#
_cell.length_a   1.000
_cell.length_b   1.000
_cell.length_c   1.000
_cell.angle_alpha   90.00
_cell.angle_beta   90.00
_cell.angle_gamma   90.00
#
_symmetry.space_group_name_H-M   'P 1'
#
loop_
_entity.id
_entity.type
_entity.pdbx_description
1 polymer ?
#
loop_
_entity_poly.entity_id
_entity_poly.type
_entity_poly.pdbx_seq_one_letter_code
_entity_poly.pdbx_strand_id
1 'polypeptide(L)' 'MACSKGTYVRAFARDLGEALGSGAHLDSLQRSRSGIFRVENALTVDQTISMFTK' A
#
# COMPACT_ATOMS: atom_id res chain seq x y z
N MET A 1 -3.92 1.32 -7.63
CA MET A 1 -3.49 0.49 -8.78
C MET A 1 -3.52 -0.98 -8.41
N ALA A 2 -3.85 -1.86 -9.36
CA ALA A 2 -3.63 -3.31 -9.22
C ALA A 2 -2.31 -3.67 -9.89
N CYS A 3 -1.49 -4.49 -9.24
CA CYS A 3 -0.17 -4.87 -9.77
C CYS A 3 0.20 -6.28 -9.37
N SER A 4 1.17 -6.86 -10.07
CA SER A 4 1.78 -8.14 -9.70
C SER A 4 2.73 -7.97 -8.51
N LYS A 5 3.26 -9.09 -8.02
CA LYS A 5 4.31 -9.08 -7.00
C LYS A 5 5.56 -8.36 -7.52
N GLY A 6 6.24 -7.63 -6.64
CA GLY A 6 7.52 -6.97 -6.95
C GLY A 6 7.40 -5.60 -7.62
N THR A 7 6.19 -5.05 -7.80
CA THR A 7 6.04 -3.69 -8.33
C THR A 7 6.45 -2.64 -7.31
N TYR A 8 7.34 -1.74 -7.71
CA TYR A 8 7.79 -0.60 -6.91
C TYR A 8 6.92 0.63 -7.19
N VAL A 9 5.87 0.83 -6.39
CA VAL A 9 4.92 1.96 -6.56
C VAL A 9 5.63 3.33 -6.49
N ARG A 10 6.71 3.45 -5.72
CA ARG A 10 7.53 4.68 -5.68
C ARG A 10 8.25 4.98 -6.99
N ALA A 11 8.75 3.95 -7.68
CA ALA A 11 9.36 4.13 -8.99
C ALA A 11 8.28 4.56 -10.00
N PHE A 12 7.12 3.90 -9.98
CA PHE A 12 5.99 4.29 -10.82
C PHE A 12 5.59 5.76 -10.65
N ALA A 13 5.53 6.28 -9.42
CA ALA A 13 5.23 7.69 -9.19
C ALA A 13 6.28 8.64 -9.81
N ARG A 14 7.57 8.32 -9.68
CA ARG A 14 8.64 9.10 -10.31
C ARG A 14 8.53 9.05 -11.84
N ASP A 15 8.42 7.86 -12.41
CA ASP A 15 8.39 7.64 -13.85
C ASP A 15 7.16 8.33 -14.47
N LEU A 16 6.02 8.37 -13.75
CA LEU A 16 4.84 9.15 -14.14
C LEU A 16 5.11 10.67 -14.13
N GLY A 17 5.81 11.18 -13.12
CA GLY A 17 6.23 12.58 -13.08
C GLY A 17 7.10 12.96 -14.28
N GLU A 18 8.11 12.13 -14.57
CA GLU A 18 9.00 12.31 -15.72
C GLU A 18 8.23 12.32 -17.04
N ALA A 19 7.28 11.38 -17.21
CA ALA A 19 6.44 11.32 -18.40
C ALA A 19 5.52 12.55 -18.59
N LEU A 20 5.15 13.22 -17.50
CA LEU A 20 4.36 14.45 -17.52
C LEU A 20 5.22 15.73 -17.65
N GLY A 21 6.55 15.60 -17.75
CA GLY A 21 7.47 16.74 -17.85
C GLY A 21 7.66 17.50 -16.53
N SER A 22 7.38 16.86 -15.39
CA SER A 22 7.56 17.44 -14.05
C SER A 22 8.25 16.42 -13.11
N GLY A 23 8.30 16.74 -11.82
CA GLY A 23 8.71 15.81 -10.77
C GLY A 23 7.49 15.29 -10.00
N ALA A 24 7.49 14.01 -9.64
CA ALA A 24 6.47 13.45 -8.75
C ALA A 24 7.10 12.52 -7.72
N HIS A 25 6.50 12.47 -6.54
CA HIS A 25 6.87 11.55 -5.47
C HIS A 25 5.61 10.98 -4.83
N LEU A 26 5.76 9.84 -4.16
CA LEU A 26 4.66 9.18 -3.47
C LEU A 26 4.48 9.82 -2.08
N ASP A 27 3.35 10.49 -1.87
CA ASP A 27 3.00 11.11 -0.58
C ASP A 27 2.49 10.07 0.44
N SER A 28 1.50 9.28 0.06
CA SER A 28 0.91 8.24 0.92
C SER A 28 0.61 6.96 0.15
N LEU A 29 0.65 5.83 0.85
CA LEU A 29 0.37 4.51 0.27
C LEU A 29 -0.30 3.60 1.29
N GLN A 30 -1.47 3.07 0.93
CA GLN A 30 -2.13 2.00 1.65
C GLN A 30 -2.32 0.80 0.73
N ARG A 31 -1.89 -0.38 1.18
CA ARG A 31 -2.09 -1.63 0.44
C ARG A 31 -3.48 -2.18 0.79
N SER A 32 -4.42 -2.07 -0.15
CA SER A 32 -5.79 -2.58 0.04
C SER A 32 -5.93 -4.10 -0.07
N ARG A 33 -4.99 -4.77 -0.76
CA ARG A 33 -5.05 -6.21 -1.01
C ARG A 33 -3.66 -6.85 -1.07
N SER A 34 -3.56 -8.08 -0.57
CA SER A 34 -2.41 -8.97 -0.78
C SER A 34 -2.91 -10.40 -0.99
N GLY A 35 -2.83 -10.90 -2.22
CA GLY A 35 -3.39 -12.21 -2.56
C GLY A 35 -4.90 -12.29 -2.25
N ILE A 36 -5.28 -13.17 -1.33
CA ILE A 36 -6.67 -13.32 -0.87
C ILE A 36 -7.05 -12.35 0.27
N PHE A 37 -6.07 -11.70 0.89
CA PHE A 37 -6.29 -10.81 2.03
C PHE A 37 -6.67 -9.41 1.58
N ARG A 38 -7.64 -8.82 2.26
CA ARG A 38 -8.16 -7.46 2.05
C ARG A 38 -7.96 -6.62 3.30
N VAL A 39 -7.70 -5.33 3.13
CA VAL A 39 -7.49 -4.39 4.25
C VAL A 39 -8.76 -4.24 5.09
N GLU A 40 -9.94 -4.36 4.48
CA GLU A 40 -11.22 -4.34 5.20
C GLU A 40 -11.34 -5.44 6.27
N ASN A 41 -10.60 -6.55 6.10
CA ASN A 41 -10.59 -7.67 7.03
C ASN A 41 -9.36 -7.66 7.96
N ALA A 42 -8.51 -6.64 7.87
CA ALA A 42 -7.31 -6.54 8.68
C ALA A 42 -7.63 -6.05 10.09
N LEU A 43 -7.00 -6.66 11.09
CA LEU A 43 -7.05 -6.17 12.46
C LEU A 43 -6.00 -5.08 12.66
N THR A 44 -6.36 -4.06 13.42
CA THR A 44 -5.39 -3.10 13.97
C THR A 44 -4.54 -3.78 15.06
N VAL A 45 -3.41 -3.16 15.38
CA VAL A 45 -2.52 -3.64 16.45
C VAL A 45 -3.28 -3.67 17.79
N ASP A 46 -4.06 -2.63 18.09
CA ASP A 46 -4.83 -2.52 19.34
C ASP A 46 -5.89 -3.63 19.47
N GLN A 47 -6.64 -3.90 18.39
CA GLN A 47 -7.60 -4.99 18.35
C GLN A 47 -6.93 -6.35 18.59
N THR A 48 -5.74 -6.53 18.03
CA THR A 48 -4.96 -7.76 18.18
C THR A 48 -4.52 -7.94 19.64
N ILE A 49 -3.99 -6.90 20.28
CA ILE A 49 -3.55 -6.94 21.69
C ILE A 49 -4.73 -7.26 22.62
N SER A 50 -5.91 -6.67 22.37
CA SER A 50 -7.11 -6.93 23.17
C SER A 50 -7.58 -8.40 23.12
N MET A 51 -7.26 -9.15 22.06
CA MET A 51 -7.61 -10.57 21.95
C MET A 51 -6.71 -11.47 22.81
N PHE A 52 -5.45 -11.08 23.06
CA PHE A 52 -4.48 -11.88 23.81
C PHE A 52 -4.50 -11.64 25.33
N THR A 53 -5.10 -10.55 25.78
CA THR A 53 -5.12 -10.15 27.21
C THR A 53 -6.37 -10.68 27.94
N LYS A 54 -7.04 -11.69 27.37
CA LYS A 54 -8.25 -12.33 27.91
C LYS A 54 -8.01 -13.82 28.03
#